data_AF-A0A6V7LC00-F1
#
_entry.id   AF-A0A6V7LC00-F1
#
_cell.length_a   1.000
_cell.length_b   1.000
_cell.length_c   1.000
_cell.angle_alpha   90.00
_cell.angle_beta   90.00
_cell.angle_gamma   90.00
#
_symmetry.space_group_name_H-M   'P 1'
#
loop_
_entity.id
_entity.type
_entity.pdbx_description
1 polymer ?
#
loop_
_entity_poly.entity_id
_entity_poly.type
_entity_poly.pdbx_seq_one_letter_code
_entity_poly.pdbx_strand_id
1 'polypeptide(L)'
;MASIDTLEDRLAELEGIVYGNSKKPSIDDPLPESSVIDTVINANTMISSALSSREKTNALVKRLPELNDYLEMKFENEELQSGAKWEMIQIMDMDIREKLKSMEKMKELLPALDVDLLKSIPELSPKLEKLTIDYLNAYDEASADSVKLQQIFGKYNIIMDGITRAMINLYEAVGDAERAAAPKKPLD
;
A
#
# COMPACT_ATOMS: atom_id res chain seq x y z
N MET A 1 18.05 -15.63 -15.62
CA MET A 1 18.18 -16.75 -16.58
C MET A 1 17.52 -16.40 -17.91
N ALA A 2 16.27 -15.95 -17.95
CA ALA A 2 15.59 -15.54 -19.20
C ALA A 2 16.32 -14.53 -20.12
N SER A 3 17.22 -13.68 -19.60
CA SER A 3 17.96 -12.72 -20.43
C SER A 3 19.05 -13.37 -21.29
N ILE A 4 19.63 -14.49 -20.86
CA ILE A 4 20.70 -15.19 -21.60
C ILE A 4 20.06 -16.04 -22.70
N ASP A 5 18.98 -16.73 -22.40
CA ASP A 5 18.25 -17.56 -23.37
C ASP A 5 17.76 -16.70 -24.56
N THR A 6 17.23 -15.50 -24.31
CA THR A 6 16.82 -14.58 -25.40
C THR A 6 17.98 -14.06 -26.24
N LEU A 7 19.19 -14.01 -25.69
CA LEU A 7 20.39 -13.60 -26.43
C LEU A 7 20.92 -14.75 -27.28
N GLU A 8 20.86 -15.98 -26.77
CA GLU A 8 21.22 -17.18 -27.52
C GLU A 8 20.28 -17.43 -28.70
N ASP A 9 18.96 -17.23 -28.51
CA ASP A 9 17.98 -17.34 -29.59
C ASP A 9 18.24 -16.31 -30.70
N ARG A 10 18.48 -15.04 -30.32
CA ARG A 10 18.83 -13.98 -31.29
C ARG A 10 20.14 -14.23 -31.99
N LEU A 11 21.13 -14.78 -31.28
CA LEU A 11 22.42 -15.14 -31.87
C LEU A 11 22.24 -16.27 -32.89
N ALA A 12 21.43 -17.28 -32.58
CA ALA A 12 21.12 -18.36 -33.51
C ALA A 12 20.38 -17.87 -34.76
N GLU A 13 19.45 -16.91 -34.62
CA GLU A 13 18.79 -16.25 -35.76
C GLU A 13 19.79 -15.47 -36.63
N LEU A 14 20.66 -14.66 -36.02
CA LEU A 14 21.67 -13.88 -36.74
C LEU A 14 22.70 -14.77 -37.44
N GLU A 15 23.16 -15.84 -36.80
CA GLU A 15 24.03 -16.85 -37.40
C GLU A 15 23.36 -17.53 -38.61
N GLY A 16 22.06 -17.84 -38.49
CA GLY A 16 21.26 -18.41 -39.57
C GLY A 16 21.11 -17.47 -40.77
N ILE A 17 20.99 -16.17 -40.54
CA ILE A 17 20.89 -15.16 -41.62
C ILE A 17 22.24 -14.96 -42.32
N VAL A 18 23.33 -14.88 -41.55
CA VAL A 18 24.66 -14.53 -42.09
C VAL A 18 25.35 -15.70 -42.76
N TYR A 19 25.31 -16.89 -42.15
CA TYR A 19 26.00 -18.08 -42.65
C TYR A 19 25.06 -19.05 -43.39
N GLY A 20 23.74 -18.87 -43.30
CA GLY A 20 22.76 -19.75 -43.93
C GLY A 20 22.82 -21.19 -43.41
N ASN A 21 22.53 -22.15 -44.28
CA ASN A 21 22.73 -23.60 -44.02
C ASN A 21 24.22 -24.04 -44.11
N SER A 22 25.15 -23.11 -44.27
CA SER A 22 26.58 -23.39 -44.35
C SER A 22 27.14 -23.64 -42.95
N LYS A 23 28.21 -24.44 -42.83
CA LYS A 23 28.84 -24.77 -41.54
C LYS A 23 29.09 -23.50 -40.72
N LYS A 24 28.57 -23.47 -39.49
CA LYS A 24 28.92 -22.46 -38.48
C LYS A 24 30.45 -22.49 -38.30
N PRO A 25 31.16 -21.36 -38.42
CA PRO A 25 32.60 -21.34 -38.21
C PRO A 25 32.90 -21.72 -36.77
N SER A 26 33.69 -22.78 -36.57
CA SER A 26 34.26 -23.09 -35.27
C SER A 26 35.36 -22.08 -34.95
N ILE A 27 35.67 -21.85 -33.68
CA ILE A 27 36.76 -20.94 -33.24
C ILE A 27 38.12 -21.32 -33.85
N ASP A 28 38.28 -22.58 -34.26
CA ASP A 28 39.49 -23.14 -34.89
C ASP A 28 39.46 -23.15 -36.43
N ASP A 29 38.37 -22.72 -37.09
CA ASP A 29 38.29 -22.66 -38.55
C ASP A 29 38.92 -21.37 -39.09
N PRO A 30 39.65 -21.42 -40.22
CA PRO A 30 40.17 -20.22 -40.86
C PRO A 30 39.00 -19.30 -41.26
N LEU A 31 39.12 -18.03 -40.91
CA LEU A 31 38.15 -16.99 -41.28
C LEU A 31 37.90 -17.05 -42.80
N PRO A 32 36.63 -16.99 -43.26
CA PRO A 32 36.32 -17.04 -44.68
C PRO A 32 37.04 -15.90 -45.42
N GLU A 33 37.68 -16.23 -46.55
CA GLU A 33 38.56 -15.32 -47.31
C GLU A 33 37.85 -14.08 -47.88
N SER A 34 36.52 -14.08 -47.96
CA SER A 34 35.71 -12.93 -48.32
C SER A 34 34.79 -12.54 -47.18
N SER A 35 34.95 -11.34 -46.63
CA SER A 35 34.00 -10.79 -45.67
C SER A 35 32.61 -10.69 -46.32
N VAL A 36 31.56 -10.99 -45.57
CA VAL A 36 30.16 -10.77 -46.02
C VAL A 36 29.95 -9.31 -46.45
N ILE A 37 30.72 -8.39 -45.86
CA ILE A 37 30.74 -6.99 -46.24
C ILE A 37 31.28 -6.82 -47.67
N ASP A 38 32.36 -7.51 -48.02
CA ASP A 38 32.98 -7.41 -49.35
C ASP A 38 32.08 -8.04 -50.43
N THR A 39 31.40 -9.15 -50.12
CA THR A 39 30.45 -9.77 -51.05
C THR A 39 29.22 -8.90 -51.27
N VAL A 40 28.71 -8.25 -50.22
CA VAL A 40 27.60 -7.29 -50.32
C VAL A 40 28.01 -6.03 -51.08
N ILE A 41 29.22 -5.51 -50.85
CA ILE A 41 29.75 -4.35 -51.60
C ILE A 41 29.94 -4.70 -53.08
N ASN A 42 30.47 -5.90 -53.38
CA ASN A 42 30.62 -6.37 -54.76
C ASN A 42 29.26 -6.58 -55.44
N ALA A 43 28.28 -7.14 -54.73
CA ALA A 43 26.91 -7.26 -55.24
C ALA A 43 26.28 -5.88 -55.49
N ASN A 44 26.43 -4.93 -54.56
CA ASN A 44 25.90 -3.58 -54.70
C ASN A 44 26.56 -2.81 -55.85
N THR A 45 27.88 -2.93 -56.03
CA THR A 45 28.59 -2.32 -57.16
C THR A 45 28.16 -2.94 -58.49
N MET A 46 28.01 -4.27 -58.58
CA MET A 46 27.46 -4.93 -59.77
C MET A 46 26.03 -4.48 -60.09
N ILE A 47 25.16 -4.42 -59.08
CA ILE A 47 23.77 -3.96 -59.21
C ILE A 47 23.73 -2.49 -59.64
N SER A 48 24.55 -1.63 -59.03
CA SER A 48 24.66 -0.21 -59.35
C SER A 48 25.19 0.01 -60.78
N SER A 49 26.18 -0.76 -61.22
CA SER A 49 26.69 -0.72 -62.59
C SER A 49 25.65 -1.20 -63.61
N ALA A 50 24.90 -2.26 -63.29
CA ALA A 50 23.81 -2.75 -64.14
C ALA A 50 22.64 -1.75 -64.23
N LEU A 51 22.29 -1.10 -63.11
CA LEU A 51 21.24 -0.08 -63.03
C LEU A 51 21.64 1.26 -63.66
N SER A 52 22.93 1.60 -63.64
CA SER A 52 23.45 2.79 -64.33
C SER A 52 23.17 2.77 -65.83
N SER A 53 23.19 1.58 -66.45
CA SER A 53 22.81 1.40 -67.86
C SER A 53 21.30 1.50 -68.14
N ARG A 54 20.46 1.51 -67.08
CA ARG A 54 18.99 1.48 -67.16
C ARG A 54 18.37 2.59 -66.30
N GLU A 55 18.36 3.79 -66.87
CA GLU A 55 17.90 5.02 -66.21
C GLU A 55 16.50 4.92 -65.59
N LYS A 56 15.55 4.23 -66.26
CA LYS A 56 14.18 4.02 -65.75
C LYS A 56 14.13 3.13 -64.50
N THR A 57 14.98 2.11 -64.43
CA THR A 57 15.03 1.20 -63.27
C THR A 57 15.75 1.87 -62.11
N ASN A 58 16.80 2.66 -62.38
CA ASN A 58 17.48 3.47 -61.37
C ASN A 58 16.54 4.51 -60.73
N ALA A 59 15.68 5.16 -61.52
CA ALA A 59 14.66 6.07 -61.00
C ALA A 59 13.64 5.37 -60.08
N LEU A 60 13.29 4.10 -60.37
CA LEU A 60 12.39 3.30 -59.53
C LEU A 60 13.05 2.89 -58.20
N VAL A 61 14.32 2.47 -58.24
CA VAL A 61 15.08 2.10 -57.04
C VAL A 61 15.28 3.31 -56.11
N LYS A 62 15.45 4.52 -56.67
CA LYS A 62 15.53 5.76 -55.87
C LYS A 62 14.22 6.12 -55.17
N ARG A 63 13.07 5.66 -55.69
CA ARG A 63 11.74 5.87 -55.09
C ARG A 63 11.32 4.77 -54.13
N LEU A 64 12.09 3.68 -54.02
CA LEU A 64 11.79 2.60 -53.06
C LEU A 64 11.79 3.08 -51.60
N PRO A 65 12.74 3.93 -51.15
CA PRO A 65 12.70 4.49 -49.80
C PRO A 65 11.45 5.34 -49.57
N GLU A 66 11.09 6.21 -50.52
CA GLU A 66 9.87 7.02 -50.44
C GLU A 66 8.62 6.12 -50.36
N LEU A 67 8.57 5.05 -51.15
CA LEU A 67 7.48 4.07 -51.10
C LEU A 67 7.45 3.30 -49.77
N ASN A 68 8.61 2.97 -49.22
CA ASN A 68 8.71 2.37 -47.90
C ASN A 68 8.21 3.33 -46.82
N ASP A 69 8.50 4.62 -46.94
CA ASP A 69 7.98 5.65 -46.02
C ASP A 69 6.47 5.84 -46.16
N TYR A 70 5.89 5.66 -47.35
CA TYR A 70 4.43 5.66 -47.53
C TYR A 70 3.76 4.37 -47.01
N LEU A 71 4.47 3.24 -47.04
CA LEU A 71 3.98 1.94 -46.54
C LEU A 71 4.14 1.84 -45.02
N GLU A 72 5.23 2.37 -44.49
CA GLU A 72 5.40 2.67 -43.07
C GLU A 72 4.56 3.90 -42.75
N MET A 73 3.23 3.74 -42.66
CA MET A 73 2.36 4.71 -41.98
C MET A 73 2.79 4.84 -40.51
N LYS A 74 3.94 5.46 -40.24
CA LYS A 74 4.17 6.22 -39.03
C LYS A 74 3.22 7.38 -39.14
N PHE A 75 1.98 7.14 -38.68
CA PHE A 75 0.93 8.12 -38.43
C PHE A 75 1.33 9.47 -39.02
N GLU A 76 1.00 9.68 -40.30
CA GLU A 76 0.78 11.05 -40.75
C GLU A 76 0.03 11.71 -39.61
N ASN A 77 0.58 12.82 -39.11
CA ASN A 77 -0.10 13.64 -38.14
C ASN A 77 -1.48 13.91 -38.72
N GLU A 78 -2.44 13.08 -38.34
CA GLU A 78 -3.84 13.41 -38.41
C GLU A 78 -3.91 14.58 -37.42
N GLU A 79 -3.69 15.77 -37.93
CA GLU A 79 -4.56 16.87 -37.60
C GLU A 79 -5.97 16.35 -37.81
N LEU A 80 -6.46 15.63 -36.80
CA LEU A 80 -7.85 15.21 -36.69
C LEU A 80 -8.62 16.47 -37.05
N GLN A 81 -9.43 16.40 -38.10
CA GLN A 81 -10.12 17.58 -38.58
C GLN A 81 -10.84 18.22 -37.39
N SER A 82 -10.82 19.54 -37.31
CA SER A 82 -11.28 20.29 -36.13
C SER A 82 -12.70 19.89 -35.67
N GLY A 83 -13.55 19.44 -36.60
CA GLY A 83 -14.85 18.83 -36.29
C GLY A 83 -14.77 17.52 -35.52
N ALA A 84 -13.91 16.59 -35.91
CA ALA A 84 -13.70 15.31 -35.22
C ALA A 84 -13.12 15.51 -33.81
N LYS A 85 -12.25 16.51 -33.61
CA LYS A 85 -11.77 16.89 -32.27
C LYS A 85 -12.91 17.37 -31.38
N TRP A 86 -13.84 18.13 -31.94
CA TRP A 86 -14.97 18.68 -31.19
C TRP A 86 -15.97 17.60 -30.77
N GLU A 87 -16.29 16.68 -31.67
CA GLU A 87 -17.12 15.51 -31.35
C GLU A 87 -16.46 14.61 -30.30
N MET A 88 -15.15 14.39 -30.41
CA MET A 88 -14.39 13.62 -29.43
C MET A 88 -14.41 14.28 -28.04
N ILE A 89 -14.27 15.60 -27.97
CA ILE A 89 -14.41 16.36 -26.72
C ILE A 89 -15.84 16.26 -26.16
N GLN A 90 -16.88 16.33 -27.01
CA GLN A 90 -18.26 16.18 -26.55
C GLN A 90 -18.55 14.78 -26.01
N ILE A 91 -18.07 13.73 -26.67
CA ILE A 91 -18.21 12.35 -26.19
C ILE A 91 -17.51 12.18 -24.85
N MET A 92 -16.34 12.79 -24.68
CA MET A 92 -15.55 12.71 -23.45
C MET A 92 -15.99 13.71 -22.36
N ASP A 93 -16.95 14.61 -22.61
CA ASP A 93 -17.30 15.68 -21.66
C ASP A 93 -17.78 15.13 -20.31
N MET A 94 -18.57 14.06 -20.32
CA MET A 94 -19.02 13.40 -19.08
C MET A 94 -17.85 12.80 -18.30
N ASP A 95 -16.95 12.08 -18.96
CA ASP A 95 -15.76 11.48 -18.33
C ASP A 95 -14.81 12.56 -17.80
N ILE A 96 -14.62 13.66 -18.53
CA ILE A 96 -13.79 14.79 -18.13
C ILE A 96 -14.38 15.45 -16.87
N ARG A 97 -15.70 15.64 -16.81
CA ARG A 97 -16.39 16.20 -15.63
C ARG A 97 -16.28 15.27 -14.42
N GLU A 98 -16.43 13.97 -14.61
CA GLU A 98 -16.29 13.00 -13.53
C GLU A 98 -14.86 12.96 -12.96
N LYS A 99 -13.86 12.99 -13.86
CA LYS A 99 -12.45 13.08 -13.45
C LYS A 99 -12.14 14.39 -12.75
N LEU A 100 -12.70 15.51 -13.20
CA LEU A 100 -12.53 16.81 -12.56
C LEU A 100 -13.11 16.82 -11.16
N LYS A 101 -14.32 16.30 -10.97
CA LYS A 101 -14.95 16.15 -9.65
C LYS A 101 -14.13 15.25 -8.72
N SER A 102 -13.56 14.16 -9.26
CA SER A 102 -12.69 13.26 -8.50
C SER A 102 -11.38 13.96 -8.11
N MET A 103 -10.84 14.80 -8.99
CA MET A 103 -9.62 15.58 -8.74
C MET A 103 -9.85 16.69 -7.71
N GLU A 104 -10.99 17.37 -7.75
CA GLU A 104 -11.39 18.34 -6.73
C GLU A 104 -11.50 17.67 -5.36
N LYS A 105 -12.17 16.51 -5.28
CA LYS A 105 -12.26 15.73 -4.04
C LYS A 105 -10.89 15.28 -3.54
N MET A 106 -9.98 14.91 -4.43
CA MET A 106 -8.60 14.57 -4.06
C MET A 106 -7.84 15.78 -3.52
N LYS A 107 -8.05 16.97 -4.10
CA LYS A 107 -7.45 18.22 -3.64
C LYS A 107 -7.99 18.66 -2.28
N GLU A 108 -9.28 18.43 -2.00
CA GLU A 108 -9.87 18.67 -0.68
C GLU A 108 -9.33 17.72 0.39
N LEU A 109 -8.98 16.48 0.01
CA LEU A 109 -8.45 15.46 0.91
C LEU A 109 -6.93 15.53 1.08
N LEU A 110 -6.20 16.23 0.19
CA LEU A 110 -4.75 16.41 0.26
C LEU A 110 -4.25 16.96 1.61
N PRO A 111 -4.90 17.98 2.21
CA PRO A 111 -4.51 18.50 3.53
C PRO A 111 -4.71 17.49 4.66
N ALA A 112 -5.56 16.47 4.49
CA ALA A 112 -5.75 15.40 5.46
C ALA A 112 -4.58 14.39 5.48
N LEU A 113 -3.75 14.36 4.44
CA LEU A 113 -2.49 13.63 4.44
C LEU A 113 -1.34 14.44 5.05
N ASP A 114 -1.37 15.76 4.90
CA ASP A 114 -0.35 16.67 5.45
C ASP A 114 -0.49 16.96 6.95
N VAL A 115 -1.38 16.24 7.64
CA VAL A 115 -1.61 16.47 9.05
C VAL A 115 -0.38 15.97 9.82
N ASP A 116 0.38 16.91 10.39
CA ASP A 116 1.48 16.65 11.34
C ASP A 116 1.04 15.76 12.54
N LEU A 117 -0.27 15.54 12.74
CA LEU A 117 -0.81 14.51 13.62
C LEU A 117 -0.34 13.09 13.24
N LEU A 118 -0.24 12.74 11.94
CA LEU A 118 0.27 11.43 11.51
C LEU A 118 1.76 11.26 11.85
N LYS A 119 2.54 12.35 11.81
CA LYS A 119 3.96 12.35 12.20
C LYS A 119 4.17 12.23 13.71
N SER A 120 3.22 12.68 14.53
CA SER A 120 3.31 12.62 15.99
C SER A 120 2.75 11.33 16.59
N ILE A 121 2.18 10.42 15.80
CA ILE A 121 1.72 9.09 16.26
C ILE A 121 2.83 8.29 16.94
N PRO A 122 4.06 8.19 16.39
CA PRO A 122 5.16 7.47 17.04
C PRO A 122 5.56 8.08 18.40
N GLU A 123 5.40 9.40 18.59
CA GLU A 123 5.68 10.08 19.85
C GLU A 123 4.55 9.94 20.88
N LEU A 124 3.31 9.77 20.43
CA LEU A 124 2.15 9.54 21.28
C LEU A 124 2.09 8.11 21.83
N SER A 125 2.56 7.12 21.06
CA SER A 125 2.58 5.71 21.45
C SER A 125 3.23 5.45 22.82
N PRO A 126 4.48 5.91 23.10
CA PRO A 126 5.10 5.68 24.41
C PRO A 126 4.41 6.44 25.54
N LYS A 127 3.80 7.61 25.27
CA LYS A 127 3.01 8.35 26.26
C LYS A 127 1.73 7.60 26.63
N LEU A 128 1.07 6.99 25.65
CA LEU A 128 -0.13 6.17 25.86
C LEU A 128 0.20 4.88 26.61
N GLU A 129 1.32 4.23 26.29
CA GLU A 129 1.80 3.05 27.00
C GLU A 129 2.07 3.38 28.47
N LYS A 130 2.80 4.47 28.74
CA LYS A 130 3.02 4.94 30.10
C LYS A 130 1.72 5.24 30.84
N LEU A 131 0.79 5.96 30.20
CA LEU A 131 -0.51 6.28 30.79
C LEU A 131 -1.31 5.01 31.11
N THR A 132 -1.21 3.99 30.26
CA THR A 132 -1.89 2.70 30.46
C THR A 132 -1.33 1.97 31.67
N ILE A 133 0.00 1.97 31.83
CA ILE A 133 0.65 1.39 33.01
C ILE A 133 0.26 2.16 34.28
N ASP A 134 0.31 3.48 34.24
CA ASP A 134 -0.07 4.34 35.38
C ASP A 134 -1.54 4.11 35.77
N TYR A 135 -2.43 3.95 34.78
CA TYR A 135 -3.84 3.63 35.00
C TYR A 135 -4.04 2.26 35.64
N LEU A 136 -3.33 1.22 35.18
CA LEU A 136 -3.40 -0.11 35.78
C LEU A 136 -2.94 -0.10 37.24
N ASN A 137 -1.84 0.59 37.53
CA ASN A 137 -1.35 0.73 38.91
C ASN A 137 -2.36 1.45 39.82
N ALA A 138 -2.96 2.54 39.33
CA ALA A 138 -3.98 3.28 40.07
C ALA A 138 -5.24 2.43 40.30
N TYR A 139 -5.61 1.60 39.33
CA TYR A 139 -6.74 0.66 39.46
C TYR A 139 -6.46 -0.40 40.53
N ASP A 140 -5.27 -1.00 40.52
CA ASP A 140 -4.88 -2.01 41.51
C ASP A 140 -4.82 -1.42 42.93
N GLU A 141 -4.30 -0.20 43.09
CA GLU A 141 -4.28 0.50 44.37
C GLU A 141 -5.71 0.79 44.88
N ALA A 142 -6.58 1.31 44.01
CA ALA A 142 -7.97 1.56 44.36
C ALA A 142 -8.73 0.28 44.74
N SER A 143 -8.44 -0.84 44.07
CA SER A 143 -9.00 -2.15 44.39
C SER A 143 -8.53 -2.63 45.77
N ALA A 144 -7.23 -2.53 46.06
CA ALA A 144 -6.66 -2.89 47.35
C ALA A 144 -7.26 -2.05 48.50
N ASP A 145 -7.45 -0.75 48.28
CA ASP A 145 -8.06 0.14 49.27
C ASP A 145 -9.55 -0.15 49.47
N SER A 146 -10.28 -0.49 48.40
CA SER A 146 -11.67 -0.96 48.51
C SER A 146 -11.79 -2.19 49.41
N VAL A 147 -10.88 -3.17 49.26
CA VAL A 147 -10.83 -4.36 50.13
C VAL A 147 -10.56 -3.98 51.58
N LYS A 148 -9.58 -3.09 51.84
CA LYS A 148 -9.31 -2.61 53.21
C LYS A 148 -10.53 -1.91 53.81
N LEU A 149 -11.22 -1.07 53.04
CA LEU A 149 -12.41 -0.35 53.46
C LEU A 149 -13.53 -1.33 53.85
N GLN A 150 -13.77 -2.35 53.02
CA GLN A 150 -14.73 -3.42 53.32
C GLN A 150 -14.38 -4.17 54.60
N GLN A 151 -13.09 -4.46 54.85
CA GLN A 151 -12.66 -5.09 56.10
C GLN A 151 -12.90 -4.19 57.31
N ILE A 152 -12.65 -2.89 57.20
CA ILE A 152 -12.92 -1.92 58.28
C ILE A 152 -14.42 -1.84 58.55
N PHE A 153 -15.26 -1.76 57.51
CA PHE A 153 -16.71 -1.79 57.68
C PHE A 153 -17.20 -3.10 58.31
N GLY A 154 -16.61 -4.24 57.94
CA GLY A 154 -16.89 -5.52 58.59
C GLY A 154 -16.58 -5.50 60.08
N LYS A 155 -15.40 -5.00 60.47
CA LYS A 155 -15.02 -4.85 61.88
C LYS A 155 -15.93 -3.88 62.63
N TYR A 156 -16.26 -2.74 62.01
CA TYR A 156 -17.18 -1.76 62.58
C TYR A 156 -18.56 -2.37 62.83
N ASN A 157 -19.12 -3.10 61.86
CA ASN A 157 -20.41 -3.77 62.02
C ASN A 157 -20.39 -4.79 63.16
N ILE A 158 -19.32 -5.57 63.29
CA ILE A 158 -19.15 -6.53 64.40
C ILE A 158 -19.12 -5.81 65.76
N ILE A 159 -18.37 -4.70 65.86
CA ILE A 159 -18.28 -3.91 67.09
C ILE A 159 -19.65 -3.31 67.43
N MET A 160 -20.35 -2.75 66.44
CA MET A 160 -21.69 -2.19 66.66
C MET A 160 -22.69 -3.25 67.11
N ASP A 161 -22.71 -4.42 66.49
CA ASP A 161 -23.53 -5.56 66.93
C ASP A 161 -23.18 -5.99 68.37
N GLY A 162 -21.91 -5.92 68.74
CA GLY A 162 -21.45 -6.16 70.11
C GLY A 162 -21.98 -5.13 71.10
N ILE A 163 -21.88 -3.83 70.77
CA ILE A 163 -22.40 -2.74 71.58
C ILE A 163 -23.93 -2.84 71.72
N THR A 164 -24.64 -3.10 70.62
CA THR A 164 -26.10 -3.25 70.64
C THR A 164 -26.52 -4.41 71.55
N ARG A 165 -25.87 -5.57 71.45
CA ARG A 165 -26.13 -6.70 72.36
C ARG A 165 -25.79 -6.36 73.82
N ALA A 166 -24.67 -5.70 74.07
CA ALA A 166 -24.30 -5.28 75.42
C ALA A 166 -25.32 -4.30 76.02
N MET A 167 -25.83 -3.36 75.22
CA MET A 167 -26.88 -2.42 75.63
C MET A 167 -28.21 -3.14 75.92
N ILE A 168 -28.60 -4.12 75.10
CA ILE A 168 -29.80 -4.94 75.35
C ILE A 168 -29.65 -5.69 76.67
N ASN A 169 -28.51 -6.37 76.88
CA ASN A 169 -28.25 -7.12 78.12
C ASN A 169 -28.25 -6.19 79.35
N LEU A 170 -27.70 -4.98 79.23
CA LEU A 170 -27.71 -3.99 80.31
C LEU A 170 -29.13 -3.49 80.57
N TYR A 171 -29.93 -3.26 79.54
CA TYR A 171 -31.34 -2.88 79.68
C TYR A 171 -32.16 -3.97 80.37
N GLU A 172 -31.94 -5.23 80.03
CA GLU A 172 -32.57 -6.38 80.69
C GLU A 172 -32.16 -6.47 82.17
N ALA A 173 -30.86 -6.36 82.46
CA ALA A 173 -30.34 -6.42 83.83
C ALA A 173 -30.85 -5.27 84.71
N VAL A 174 -30.95 -4.05 84.16
CA VAL A 174 -31.55 -2.90 84.84
C VAL A 174 -33.04 -3.15 85.07
N GLY A 175 -33.77 -3.67 84.08
CA GLY A 175 -35.19 -4.02 84.23
C GLY A 175 -35.44 -5.10 85.30
N ASP A 176 -34.55 -6.10 85.40
CA ASP A 176 -34.59 -7.09 86.47
C ASP A 176 -34.31 -6.47 87.85
N ALA A 177 -33.33 -5.58 87.94
CA ALA A 177 -33.02 -4.85 89.17
C ALA A 177 -34.19 -3.94 89.60
N GLU A 178 -34.84 -3.24 88.67
CA GLU A 178 -36.03 -2.43 88.93
C GLU A 178 -37.21 -3.28 89.38
N ARG A 179 -37.44 -4.45 88.76
CA ARG A 179 -38.47 -5.40 89.20
C ARG A 179 -38.19 -5.95 90.60
N ALA A 180 -36.93 -6.23 90.92
CA ALA A 180 -36.52 -6.70 92.25
C ALA A 180 -36.61 -5.59 93.33
N ALA A 181 -36.35 -4.35 92.94
CA ALA A 181 -36.43 -3.17 93.80
C ALA A 181 -37.85 -2.59 93.91
N ALA A 182 -38.81 -3.06 93.10
CA ALA A 182 -40.20 -2.64 93.19
C ALA A 182 -40.74 -2.96 94.60
N PRO A 183 -41.30 -1.97 95.32
CA PRO A 183 -41.79 -2.20 96.66
C PRO A 183 -42.95 -3.21 96.62
N LYS A 184 -42.86 -4.28 97.41
CA LYS A 184 -44.00 -5.16 97.67
C LYS A 184 -45.13 -4.28 98.21
N LYS A 185 -46.24 -4.20 97.48
CA LYS A 185 -47.47 -3.55 97.96
C LYS A 185 -47.72 -4.02 99.41
N PRO A 186 -47.92 -3.12 100.38
CA PRO A 186 -48.38 -3.55 101.68
C PRO A 186 -49.71 -4.30 101.47
N LEU A 187 -49.78 -5.51 102.01
CA LEU A 187 -51.02 -6.24 102.20
C LEU A 187 -51.66 -5.66 103.46
N ASP A 188 -52.94 -5.30 103.33
CA ASP A 188 -53.86 -4.63 104.29
C ASP A 188 -53.63 -3.12 104.56
#